data_AF-A0A804J0E4-F1
#
_entry.id   AF-A0A804J0E4-F1
#
_cell.length_a   1.000
_cell.length_b   1.000
_cell.length_c   1.000
_cell.angle_alpha   90.00
_cell.angle_beta   90.00
_cell.angle_gamma   90.00
#
_symmetry.space_group_name_H-M   'P 1'
#
loop_
_entity.id
_entity.type
_entity.pdbx_description
1 polymer ?
#
loop_
_entity_poly.entity_id
_entity_poly.type
_entity_poly.pdbx_seq_one_letter_code
_entity_poly.pdbx_strand_id
1 'polypeptide(L)'
;MISSVASSSYWTTTAVVTMFSALPRTTGCSAGCRLPIARRSAGDSSSGSSIWLNCWDPSRREREIRGPKASAVVRPVGRGCGSVTRRAVLAWDMGAEEEVGYSRCFLRARNGEELLFCIRREVEAGKLSSEIATRLEELYYNYRNAVMQSGDPSAKEIILSNMAVAFDRVLLDVEDPFSFLPCHKAIREPFDYYMFGQNYLRPLIDFRTSYIGNLSLFFDMEEKLKRGHNIILFSNHQTEADPALISLLLERTNLYFAEKMAFVAGDRVVTDPLCKPFSMGRSGSQVIWIAPSGGRDRPDPLTGEWNPAPFDASSMDNMRRLLDHSGVVGHMYPLALLCYEVMPPPREVEKQIGERRKISFHGIGLSVAPKINFAEITAGCENPDEAKEVFSQAAYDSMIEHYNVLESAIYGCKGLNASNSIVSLSQPWL
;
A
#
# COMPACT_ATOMS: atom_id res chain seq x y z
N MET A 1 -47.14 -5.85 23.62
CA MET A 1 -47.11 -4.41 23.27
C MET A 1 -45.66 -3.98 23.17
N ILE A 2 -45.36 -3.04 22.28
CA ILE A 2 -44.00 -2.61 21.92
C ILE A 2 -43.61 -1.39 22.75
N SER A 3 -42.38 -1.32 23.25
CA SER A 3 -41.69 -0.05 23.48
C SER A 3 -40.25 -0.15 23.01
N SER A 4 -39.94 0.63 21.98
CA SER A 4 -38.61 0.72 21.36
C SER A 4 -37.69 1.65 22.14
N VAL A 5 -36.40 1.31 22.24
CA VAL A 5 -35.33 2.29 22.44
C VAL A 5 -34.26 2.01 21.38
N ALA A 6 -34.21 2.86 20.35
CA ALA A 6 -33.17 2.83 19.35
C ALA A 6 -32.06 3.83 19.74
N SER A 7 -30.86 3.32 20.05
CA SER A 7 -29.68 4.16 20.27
C SER A 7 -28.91 4.32 18.96
N SER A 8 -29.23 5.37 18.21
CA SER A 8 -28.44 5.79 17.05
C SER A 8 -27.10 6.35 17.52
N SER A 9 -26.00 5.69 17.14
CA SER A 9 -24.63 6.11 17.46
C SER A 9 -23.93 6.55 16.17
N TYR A 10 -24.06 7.84 15.83
CA TYR A 10 -23.27 8.45 14.77
C TYR A 10 -21.81 8.56 15.23
N TRP A 11 -20.88 8.03 14.44
CA TRP A 11 -19.44 8.13 14.70
C TRP A 11 -18.74 8.87 13.57
N THR A 12 -18.36 10.12 13.83
CA THR A 12 -17.46 10.89 12.97
C THR A 12 -16.01 10.58 13.30
N THR A 13 -15.33 9.84 12.43
CA THR A 13 -13.86 9.69 12.51
C THR A 13 -13.21 10.95 11.95
N THR A 14 -12.87 11.90 12.83
CA THR A 14 -12.20 13.15 12.43
C THR A 14 -10.78 12.87 11.94
N ALA A 15 -10.59 12.78 10.63
CA ALA A 15 -9.28 12.92 10.02
C ALA A 15 -8.77 14.35 10.28
N VAL A 16 -7.69 14.48 11.06
CA VAL A 16 -7.09 15.78 11.40
C VAL A 16 -6.29 16.28 10.20
N VAL A 17 -6.96 16.96 9.28
CA VAL A 17 -6.31 17.82 8.28
C VAL A 17 -5.97 19.14 8.95
N THR A 18 -4.71 19.32 9.32
CA THR A 18 -4.22 20.53 9.99
C THR A 18 -4.24 21.73 9.04
N MET A 19 -5.36 22.46 9.01
CA MET A 19 -5.47 23.78 8.38
C MET A 19 -4.66 24.80 9.18
N PHE A 20 -3.64 25.39 8.56
CA PHE A 20 -2.89 26.49 9.16
C PHE A 20 -3.71 27.79 9.17
N SER A 21 -4.33 28.11 10.31
CA SER A 21 -4.78 29.47 10.62
C SER A 21 -3.68 30.23 11.39
N ALA A 22 -3.45 31.49 11.02
CA ALA A 22 -2.36 32.28 11.59
C ALA A 22 -2.57 32.59 13.09
N LEU A 23 -1.50 32.48 13.88
CA LEU A 23 -1.50 32.79 15.31
C LEU A 23 -1.83 34.27 15.59
N PRO A 24 -2.68 34.58 16.60
CA PRO A 24 -2.91 35.96 17.04
C PRO A 24 -1.66 36.55 17.70
N ARG A 25 -1.36 37.82 17.43
CA ARG A 25 -0.30 38.56 18.14
C ARG A 25 -0.72 38.87 19.57
N THR A 26 0.08 38.46 20.54
CA THR A 26 -0.04 38.91 21.93
C THR A 26 0.50 40.32 22.11
N THR A 27 -0.16 41.10 22.96
CA THR A 27 0.23 42.46 23.34
C THR A 27 1.17 42.45 24.55
N GLY A 28 2.19 43.31 24.56
CA GLY A 28 3.07 43.52 25.71
C GLY A 28 3.94 44.78 25.59
N CYS A 29 3.72 45.75 26.47
CA CYS A 29 4.44 47.02 26.49
C CYS A 29 5.76 46.95 27.29
N SER A 30 6.77 47.74 26.92
CA SER A 30 7.43 48.71 27.82
C SER A 30 8.45 49.58 27.08
N ALA A 31 8.75 50.76 27.64
CA ALA A 31 9.49 51.86 26.98
C ALA A 31 11.00 51.89 27.36
N GLY A 32 11.82 52.59 26.57
CA GLY A 32 13.26 52.75 26.86
C GLY A 32 14.02 53.69 25.90
N CYS A 33 13.85 55.00 26.06
CA CYS A 33 14.43 56.08 25.24
C CYS A 33 15.96 56.02 24.98
N ARG A 34 16.42 56.41 23.77
CA ARG A 34 17.20 57.66 23.50
C ARG A 34 17.66 57.81 22.02
N LEU A 35 17.61 59.04 21.52
CA LEU A 35 18.19 59.57 20.26
C LEU A 35 19.41 60.47 20.62
N PRO A 36 20.39 60.76 19.73
CA PRO A 36 20.27 61.83 18.70
C PRO A 36 21.01 61.61 17.34
N ILE A 37 20.38 61.90 16.18
CA ILE A 37 20.44 63.12 15.32
C ILE A 37 21.53 63.15 14.20
N ALA A 38 21.08 63.12 12.94
CA ALA A 38 21.40 64.03 11.80
C ALA A 38 20.57 63.59 10.55
N ARG A 39 19.52 64.30 10.08
CA ARG A 39 19.49 65.49 9.17
C ARG A 39 20.37 65.30 7.90
N ARG A 40 19.93 65.40 6.64
CA ARG A 40 18.75 66.02 5.92
C ARG A 40 18.59 65.32 4.54
N SER A 41 17.53 65.47 3.69
CA SER A 41 16.09 65.80 3.85
C SER A 41 15.34 65.83 2.50
N ALA A 42 14.10 65.30 2.43
CA ALA A 42 13.04 65.46 1.41
C ALA A 42 13.24 64.85 -0.01
N GLY A 43 12.20 64.23 -0.62
CA GLY A 43 10.84 63.97 -0.13
C GLY A 43 10.00 63.06 -1.06
N ASP A 44 8.81 62.67 -0.56
CA ASP A 44 7.56 62.23 -1.22
C ASP A 44 7.59 61.26 -2.45
N SER A 45 6.73 60.25 -2.58
CA SER A 45 5.66 59.71 -1.70
C SER A 45 5.16 58.35 -2.26
N SER A 46 4.18 57.75 -1.57
CA SER A 46 3.37 56.57 -1.96
C SER A 46 3.98 55.17 -1.78
N SER A 47 3.15 54.31 -1.18
CA SER A 47 3.41 52.93 -0.77
C SER A 47 3.14 51.92 -1.88
N GLY A 48 4.01 50.92 -2.04
CA GLY A 48 3.80 49.82 -2.98
C GLY A 48 4.78 48.67 -2.76
N SER A 49 4.55 47.84 -1.74
CA SER A 49 5.40 46.71 -1.41
C SER A 49 5.20 45.54 -2.38
N SER A 50 5.85 45.60 -3.55
CA SER A 50 5.93 44.48 -4.48
C SER A 50 6.89 43.40 -3.97
N ILE A 51 6.35 42.34 -3.39
CA ILE A 51 7.13 41.13 -3.08
C ILE A 51 7.35 40.36 -4.38
N TRP A 52 8.63 40.13 -4.72
CA TRP A 52 9.03 39.41 -5.92
C TRP A 52 8.75 37.91 -5.78
N LEU A 53 7.95 37.37 -6.70
CA LEU A 53 7.85 35.94 -6.94
C LEU A 53 9.09 35.49 -7.71
N ASN A 54 9.93 34.65 -7.08
CA ASN A 54 11.05 34.02 -7.77
C ASN A 54 10.54 32.92 -8.70
N CYS A 55 10.39 33.25 -9.99
CA CYS A 55 10.24 32.27 -11.05
C CYS A 55 11.52 31.45 -11.20
N TRP A 56 11.37 30.14 -11.46
CA TRP A 56 12.48 29.22 -11.68
C TRP A 56 13.10 29.47 -13.06
N ASP A 57 14.37 29.90 -13.09
CA ASP A 57 15.14 30.13 -14.32
C ASP A 57 15.77 28.80 -14.82
N PRO A 58 15.42 28.31 -16.02
CA PRO A 58 15.96 27.07 -16.58
C PRO A 58 17.32 27.29 -17.29
N SER A 59 18.32 27.87 -16.61
CA SER A 59 19.63 28.15 -17.22
C SER A 59 20.87 27.95 -16.33
N ARG A 60 20.83 27.03 -15.34
CA ARG A 60 22.03 26.58 -14.62
C ARG A 60 22.58 25.24 -15.13
N ARG A 61 23.65 25.32 -15.93
CA ARG A 61 24.54 24.19 -16.22
C ARG A 61 25.34 23.81 -14.96
N GLU A 62 25.02 22.68 -14.36
CA GLU A 62 25.91 22.06 -13.37
C GLU A 62 27.03 21.25 -14.04
N ARG A 63 28.12 21.03 -13.30
CA ARG A 63 29.45 20.73 -13.85
C ARG A 63 29.68 19.22 -13.91
N GLU A 64 29.95 18.69 -15.11
CA GLU A 64 30.16 17.27 -15.37
C GLU A 64 31.43 16.74 -14.66
N ILE A 65 31.27 15.87 -13.66
CA ILE A 65 32.37 15.09 -13.06
C ILE A 65 32.41 13.71 -13.72
N ARG A 66 33.50 13.39 -14.41
CA ARG A 66 33.67 12.12 -15.13
C ARG A 66 34.10 10.99 -14.20
N GLY A 67 33.17 10.08 -13.90
CA GLY A 67 33.47 8.71 -13.50
C GLY A 67 33.62 7.77 -14.71
N PRO A 68 34.31 6.62 -14.60
CA PRO A 68 34.54 5.71 -15.72
C PRO A 68 33.26 4.99 -16.15
N LYS A 69 32.95 5.01 -17.45
CA LYS A 69 31.78 4.34 -18.04
C LYS A 69 32.01 2.83 -18.16
N ALA A 70 31.30 2.02 -17.38
CA ALA A 70 31.05 0.63 -17.71
C ALA A 70 29.86 0.54 -18.69
N SER A 71 30.07 -0.01 -19.89
CA SER A 71 29.01 -0.19 -20.88
C SER A 71 28.53 -1.65 -20.88
N ALA A 72 27.36 -1.90 -20.28
CA ALA A 72 26.70 -3.20 -20.34
C ALA A 72 25.89 -3.31 -21.65
N VAL A 73 26.49 -3.92 -22.68
CA VAL A 73 25.80 -4.23 -23.94
C VAL A 73 24.94 -5.47 -23.75
N VAL A 74 23.63 -5.29 -23.54
CA VAL A 74 22.67 -6.40 -23.55
C VAL A 74 22.33 -6.76 -25.00
N ARG A 75 22.77 -7.95 -25.44
CA ARG A 75 22.31 -8.57 -26.69
C ARG A 75 21.00 -9.33 -26.45
N PRO A 76 20.03 -9.29 -27.39
CA PRO A 76 18.81 -10.09 -27.27
C PRO A 76 19.11 -11.57 -27.53
N VAL A 77 18.78 -12.44 -26.56
CA VAL A 77 18.74 -13.90 -26.78
C VAL A 77 17.35 -14.28 -27.25
N GLY A 78 17.29 -15.07 -28.32
CA GLY A 78 16.07 -15.33 -29.09
C GLY A 78 15.08 -16.29 -28.43
N ARG A 79 13.92 -16.43 -29.11
CA ARG A 79 12.81 -17.30 -28.71
C ARG A 79 13.23 -18.76 -28.62
N GLY A 80 12.88 -19.43 -27.52
CA GLY A 80 12.88 -20.87 -27.39
C GLY A 80 11.73 -21.30 -26.48
N CYS A 81 10.75 -22.02 -27.01
CA CYS A 81 9.68 -22.61 -26.22
C CYS A 81 10.20 -23.87 -25.55
N GLY A 82 10.21 -23.89 -24.21
CA GLY A 82 10.66 -25.01 -23.40
C GLY A 82 10.14 -24.87 -21.98
N SER A 83 9.75 -25.98 -21.35
CA SER A 83 9.10 -26.02 -20.05
C SER A 83 9.95 -25.38 -18.95
N VAL A 84 9.51 -24.23 -18.43
CA VAL A 84 10.17 -23.55 -17.31
C VAL A 84 9.71 -24.18 -15.99
N THR A 85 10.45 -25.17 -15.51
CA THR A 85 10.47 -25.52 -14.08
C THR A 85 10.92 -24.27 -13.32
N ARG A 86 9.99 -23.64 -12.59
CA ARG A 86 10.25 -22.38 -11.86
C ARG A 86 11.35 -22.63 -10.83
N ARG A 87 12.47 -21.89 -10.93
CA ARG A 87 13.48 -21.82 -9.87
C ARG A 87 12.97 -20.85 -8.80
N ALA A 88 13.05 -21.23 -7.52
CA ALA A 88 12.69 -20.35 -6.43
C ALA A 88 13.53 -19.05 -6.47
N VAL A 89 12.86 -17.90 -6.36
CA VAL A 89 13.53 -16.61 -6.20
C VAL A 89 13.75 -16.40 -4.71
N LEU A 90 14.98 -16.68 -4.26
CA LEU A 90 15.39 -16.50 -2.87
C LEU A 90 15.53 -15.01 -2.56
N ALA A 91 15.21 -14.61 -1.33
CA ALA A 91 15.44 -13.25 -0.83
C ALA A 91 16.92 -12.99 -0.47
N TRP A 92 17.85 -13.87 -0.87
CA TRP A 92 19.24 -13.82 -0.43
C TRP A 92 20.02 -12.69 -1.10
N ASP A 93 20.20 -11.62 -0.32
CA ASP A 93 21.29 -10.65 -0.35
C ASP A 93 21.98 -10.40 -1.71
N MET A 94 21.43 -9.45 -2.47
CA MET A 94 22.14 -8.76 -3.55
C MET A 94 22.36 -7.28 -3.20
N GLY A 95 22.89 -6.96 -2.01
CA GLY A 95 23.25 -5.56 -1.72
C GLY A 95 23.88 -5.23 -0.36
N ALA A 96 23.87 -6.13 0.64
CA ALA A 96 24.22 -5.78 2.01
C ALA A 96 25.74 -5.91 2.30
N GLU A 97 26.55 -4.99 1.76
CA GLU A 97 27.86 -4.68 2.36
C GLU A 97 27.71 -4.31 3.85
N GLU A 98 28.81 -4.31 4.61
CA GLU A 98 28.81 -4.30 6.08
C GLU A 98 28.20 -3.02 6.69
N GLU A 99 26.94 -3.10 7.13
CA GLU A 99 26.36 -2.13 8.07
C GLU A 99 26.95 -2.37 9.46
N VAL A 100 28.06 -1.67 9.74
CA VAL A 100 28.87 -1.85 10.95
C VAL A 100 28.05 -1.49 12.20
N GLY A 101 27.84 -2.48 13.08
CA GLY A 101 27.21 -2.31 14.40
C GLY A 101 25.94 -3.12 14.62
N TYR A 102 25.31 -3.61 13.54
CA TYR A 102 24.02 -4.28 13.59
C TYR A 102 24.10 -5.82 13.75
N SER A 103 23.13 -6.44 14.46
CA SER A 103 23.12 -7.90 14.69
C SER A 103 22.55 -8.68 13.51
N ARG A 104 23.39 -9.01 12.53
CA ARG A 104 23.03 -9.91 11.40
C ARG A 104 22.99 -11.39 11.80
N CYS A 105 22.41 -11.71 12.97
CA CYS A 105 22.35 -13.08 13.49
C CYS A 105 21.39 -13.97 12.68
N PHE A 106 20.23 -13.44 12.29
CA PHE A 106 19.22 -14.13 11.51
C PHE A 106 19.72 -14.54 10.12
N LEU A 107 20.48 -13.68 9.44
CA LEU A 107 21.08 -13.96 8.13
C LEU A 107 22.16 -15.06 8.16
N ARG A 108 22.67 -15.42 9.36
CA ARG A 108 23.65 -16.49 9.56
C ARG A 108 23.01 -17.84 9.91
N ALA A 109 21.71 -17.88 10.18
CA ALA A 109 21.00 -19.09 10.56
C ALA A 109 20.87 -20.06 9.36
N ARG A 110 21.13 -21.35 9.61
CA ARG A 110 21.14 -22.41 8.60
C ARG A 110 19.86 -23.24 8.57
N ASN A 111 18.97 -23.03 9.54
CA ASN A 111 17.72 -23.74 9.72
C ASN A 111 16.79 -22.95 10.65
N GLY A 112 15.55 -23.42 10.79
CA GLY A 112 14.54 -22.77 11.62
C GLY A 112 14.82 -22.81 13.13
N GLU A 113 15.55 -23.80 13.64
CA GLU A 113 15.90 -23.89 15.07
C GLU A 113 16.92 -22.80 15.43
N GLU A 114 17.90 -22.56 14.55
CA GLU A 114 18.84 -21.45 14.66
C GLU A 114 18.15 -20.08 14.58
N LEU A 115 17.15 -19.91 13.69
CA LEU A 115 16.35 -18.66 13.65
C LEU A 115 15.62 -18.41 14.97
N LEU A 116 14.92 -19.41 15.50
CA LEU A 116 14.20 -19.29 16.79
C LEU A 116 15.16 -19.10 17.96
N PHE A 117 16.36 -19.69 17.91
CA PHE A 117 17.41 -19.46 18.90
C PHE A 117 17.97 -18.04 18.83
N CYS A 118 18.12 -17.45 17.64
CA CYS A 118 18.47 -16.05 17.46
C CYS A 118 17.46 -15.11 18.14
N ILE A 119 16.15 -15.34 17.99
CA ILE A 119 15.12 -14.53 18.69
C ILE A 119 15.40 -14.50 20.21
N ARG A 120 15.60 -15.67 20.83
CA ARG A 120 15.86 -15.75 22.29
C ARG A 120 17.14 -15.01 22.69
N ARG A 121 18.21 -15.11 21.90
CA ARG A 121 19.46 -14.40 22.16
C ARG A 121 19.33 -12.88 22.06
N GLU A 122 18.52 -12.36 21.13
CA GLU A 122 18.30 -10.92 21.02
C GLU A 122 17.38 -10.38 22.14
N VAL A 123 16.51 -11.22 22.72
CA VAL A 123 15.81 -10.91 23.98
C VAL A 123 16.78 -10.89 25.17
N GLU A 124 17.64 -11.90 25.31
CA GLU A 124 18.69 -11.94 26.35
C GLU A 124 19.66 -10.75 26.27
N ALA A 125 19.94 -10.26 25.06
CA ALA A 125 20.73 -9.05 24.81
C ALA A 125 19.97 -7.73 25.04
N GLY A 126 18.67 -7.78 25.34
CA GLY A 126 17.82 -6.59 25.53
C GLY A 126 17.46 -5.83 24.25
N LYS A 127 17.73 -6.42 23.07
CA LYS A 127 17.47 -5.83 21.75
C LYS A 127 16.05 -6.10 21.23
N LEU A 128 15.43 -7.20 21.66
CA LEU A 128 14.01 -7.49 21.44
C LEU A 128 13.23 -7.53 22.75
N SER A 129 12.00 -7.01 22.73
CA SER A 129 11.04 -7.26 23.82
C SER A 129 10.47 -8.67 23.72
N SER A 130 10.10 -9.26 24.86
CA SER A 130 9.44 -10.59 24.90
C SER A 130 8.14 -10.64 24.10
N GLU A 131 7.44 -9.51 23.98
CA GLU A 131 6.23 -9.37 23.16
C GLU A 131 6.55 -9.50 21.66
N ILE A 132 7.51 -8.72 21.15
CA ILE A 132 7.94 -8.80 19.75
C ILE A 132 8.50 -10.19 19.45
N ALA A 133 9.33 -10.74 20.34
CA ALA A 133 9.86 -12.09 20.21
C ALA A 133 8.77 -13.15 20.07
N THR A 134 7.73 -13.12 20.91
CA THR A 134 6.57 -14.02 20.81
C THR A 134 5.88 -13.89 19.45
N ARG A 135 5.66 -12.65 18.98
CA ARG A 135 5.04 -12.39 17.67
C ARG A 135 5.90 -12.85 16.50
N LEU A 136 7.23 -12.79 16.61
CA LEU A 136 8.15 -13.35 15.61
C LEU A 136 8.10 -14.88 15.58
N GLU A 137 8.08 -15.56 16.74
CA GLU A 137 7.92 -17.02 16.79
C GLU A 137 6.58 -17.45 16.16
N GLU A 138 5.46 -16.78 16.49
CA GLU A 138 4.16 -17.03 15.87
C GLU A 138 4.18 -16.80 14.35
N LEU A 139 4.79 -15.70 13.89
CA LEU A 139 4.94 -15.39 12.47
C LEU A 139 5.70 -16.49 11.73
N TYR A 140 6.81 -16.97 12.29
CA TYR A 140 7.58 -18.08 11.72
C TYR A 140 6.73 -19.35 11.59
N TYR A 141 6.02 -19.75 12.64
CA TYR A 141 5.23 -20.99 12.59
C TYR A 141 4.07 -20.89 11.58
N ASN A 142 3.38 -19.75 11.53
CA ASN A 142 2.26 -19.55 10.60
C ASN A 142 2.75 -19.47 9.15
N TYR A 143 3.81 -18.70 8.87
CA TYR A 143 4.43 -18.63 7.55
C TYR A 143 4.98 -19.98 7.09
N ARG A 144 5.72 -20.69 7.95
CA ARG A 144 6.24 -22.04 7.68
C ARG A 144 5.11 -22.99 7.31
N ASN A 145 4.03 -23.00 8.09
CA ASN A 145 2.91 -23.92 7.85
C ASN A 145 2.23 -23.61 6.52
N ALA A 146 1.97 -22.33 6.20
CA ALA A 146 1.39 -21.92 4.92
C ALA A 146 2.27 -22.28 3.72
N VAL A 147 3.56 -21.95 3.75
CA VAL A 147 4.47 -22.27 2.62
C VAL A 147 4.63 -23.80 2.46
N MET A 148 4.61 -24.59 3.54
CA MET A 148 4.62 -26.06 3.43
C MET A 148 3.31 -26.63 2.86
N GLN A 149 2.16 -25.97 3.05
CA GLN A 149 0.87 -26.37 2.44
C GLN A 149 0.86 -26.20 0.91
N SER A 150 1.69 -25.30 0.36
CA SER A 150 1.79 -25.11 -1.10
C SER A 150 2.27 -26.35 -1.86
N GLY A 151 2.98 -27.26 -1.18
CA GLY A 151 3.63 -28.41 -1.79
C GLY A 151 4.89 -28.09 -2.61
N ASP A 152 5.41 -26.86 -2.54
CA ASP A 152 6.64 -26.48 -3.24
C ASP A 152 7.85 -27.33 -2.74
N PRO A 153 8.60 -28.01 -3.63
CA PRO A 153 9.76 -28.81 -3.21
C PRO A 153 10.88 -27.97 -2.57
N SER A 154 10.94 -26.67 -2.87
CA SER A 154 11.86 -25.69 -2.28
C SER A 154 11.31 -25.04 -1.01
N ALA A 155 10.13 -25.42 -0.50
CA ALA A 155 9.47 -24.78 0.64
C ALA A 155 10.41 -24.54 1.84
N LYS A 156 11.25 -25.51 2.22
CA LYS A 156 12.21 -25.36 3.33
C LYS A 156 13.23 -24.24 3.11
N GLU A 157 13.71 -24.08 1.88
CA GLU A 157 14.68 -23.06 1.49
C GLU A 157 14.02 -21.68 1.42
N ILE A 158 12.81 -21.61 0.85
CA ILE A 158 11.97 -20.42 0.81
C ILE A 158 11.66 -19.91 2.22
N ILE A 159 11.25 -20.80 3.13
CA ILE A 159 10.94 -20.46 4.53
C ILE A 159 12.18 -19.91 5.23
N LEU A 160 13.33 -20.59 5.12
CA LEU A 160 14.57 -20.12 5.75
C LEU A 160 14.99 -18.76 5.21
N SER A 161 15.05 -18.59 3.89
CA SER A 161 15.50 -17.35 3.23
C SER A 161 14.58 -16.17 3.56
N ASN A 162 13.27 -16.34 3.39
CA ASN A 162 12.30 -15.26 3.61
C ASN A 162 12.16 -14.90 5.09
N MET A 163 12.18 -15.87 6.00
CA MET A 163 12.07 -15.59 7.44
C MET A 163 13.36 -15.01 8.03
N ALA A 164 14.54 -15.44 7.56
CA ALA A 164 15.82 -14.85 7.97
C ALA A 164 15.88 -13.36 7.63
N VAL A 165 15.53 -13.00 6.39
CA VAL A 165 15.51 -11.60 5.94
C VAL A 165 14.39 -10.81 6.62
N ALA A 166 13.19 -11.39 6.81
CA ALA A 166 12.12 -10.71 7.53
C ALA A 166 12.51 -10.38 8.97
N PHE A 167 13.09 -11.34 9.71
CA PHE A 167 13.54 -11.11 11.09
C PHE A 167 14.68 -10.11 11.18
N ASP A 168 15.65 -10.18 10.25
CA ASP A 168 16.74 -9.20 10.13
C ASP A 168 16.21 -7.78 9.88
N ARG A 169 15.23 -7.61 8.99
CA ARG A 169 14.64 -6.28 8.73
C ARG A 169 13.70 -5.79 9.84
N VAL A 170 13.03 -6.68 10.57
CA VAL A 170 12.22 -6.30 11.75
C VAL A 170 13.11 -5.87 12.91
N LEU A 171 14.16 -6.62 13.24
CA LEU A 171 15.08 -6.23 14.31
C LEU A 171 15.79 -4.90 13.97
N LEU A 172 16.08 -4.63 12.69
CA LEU A 172 16.68 -3.37 12.25
C LEU A 172 15.74 -2.19 12.55
N ASP A 173 14.44 -2.33 12.27
CA ASP A 173 13.43 -1.32 12.57
C ASP A 173 13.09 -1.23 14.07
N VAL A 174 13.42 -2.24 14.88
CA VAL A 174 13.34 -2.17 16.35
C VAL A 174 14.53 -1.41 16.95
N GLU A 175 15.73 -1.59 16.38
CA GLU A 175 16.95 -0.90 16.83
C GLU A 175 17.04 0.55 16.31
N ASP A 176 16.62 0.82 15.08
CA ASP A 176 16.55 2.14 14.46
C ASP A 176 15.19 2.35 13.73
N PRO A 177 14.15 2.80 14.45
CA PRO A 177 12.79 2.86 13.90
C PRO A 177 12.62 3.82 12.72
N PHE A 178 12.32 3.27 11.54
CA PHE A 178 12.03 4.05 10.35
C PHE A 178 10.80 4.95 10.56
N SER A 179 10.89 6.20 10.13
CA SER A 179 9.83 7.21 10.24
C SER A 179 9.26 7.56 8.86
N PHE A 180 7.99 7.24 8.64
CA PHE A 180 7.31 7.51 7.36
C PHE A 180 7.02 9.01 7.18
N LEU A 181 7.32 9.53 6.00
CA LEU A 181 6.85 10.84 5.56
C LEU A 181 5.38 10.72 5.08
N PRO A 182 4.58 11.83 5.09
CA PRO A 182 3.21 11.82 4.58
C PRO A 182 3.06 11.35 3.13
N CYS A 183 4.12 11.45 2.34
CA CYS A 183 4.26 10.79 1.04
C CYS A 183 5.57 9.99 1.04
N HIS A 184 5.45 8.66 1.12
CA HIS A 184 6.58 7.74 1.12
C HIS A 184 6.97 7.29 -0.30
N LYS A 185 8.26 7.07 -0.53
CA LYS A 185 8.80 6.46 -1.76
C LYS A 185 9.44 5.13 -1.41
N ALA A 186 9.19 4.10 -2.20
CA ALA A 186 9.75 2.77 -1.95
C ALA A 186 11.28 2.84 -1.86
N ILE A 187 11.81 2.26 -0.79
CA ILE A 187 13.25 2.09 -0.63
C ILE A 187 13.63 0.86 -1.47
N ARG A 188 14.37 1.11 -2.55
CA ARG A 188 14.85 0.08 -3.48
C ARG A 188 16.35 -0.24 -3.31
N GLU A 189 17.08 0.63 -2.62
CA GLU A 189 18.54 0.59 -2.44
C GLU A 189 18.91 1.12 -1.04
N PRO A 190 19.97 0.62 -0.38
CA PRO A 190 20.82 -0.51 -0.78
C PRO A 190 20.15 -1.89 -0.56
N PHE A 191 18.96 -1.90 0.05
CA PHE A 191 18.12 -3.07 0.19
C PHE A 191 16.77 -2.83 -0.49
N ASP A 192 16.37 -3.73 -1.40
CA ASP A 192 15.11 -3.60 -2.13
C ASP A 192 13.93 -4.13 -1.29
N TYR A 193 13.33 -3.24 -0.50
CA TYR A 193 12.15 -3.56 0.32
C TYR A 193 10.91 -3.89 -0.53
N TYR A 194 10.82 -3.41 -1.78
CA TYR A 194 9.75 -3.81 -2.69
C TYR A 194 9.89 -5.29 -3.03
N MET A 195 11.05 -5.70 -3.55
CA MET A 195 11.33 -7.07 -3.95
C MET A 195 11.33 -8.04 -2.76
N PHE A 196 11.80 -7.62 -1.58
CA PHE A 196 11.62 -8.36 -0.33
C PHE A 196 10.13 -8.69 -0.08
N GLY A 197 9.25 -7.70 -0.12
CA GLY A 197 7.81 -7.92 0.08
C GLY A 197 7.17 -8.80 -1.00
N GLN A 198 7.57 -8.64 -2.27
CA GLN A 198 7.12 -9.51 -3.36
C GLN A 198 7.55 -10.97 -3.12
N ASN A 199 8.82 -11.21 -2.77
CA ASN A 199 9.38 -12.54 -2.56
C ASN A 199 8.82 -13.22 -1.31
N TYR A 200 8.55 -12.45 -0.24
CA TYR A 200 7.95 -12.96 0.98
C TYR A 200 6.52 -13.47 0.76
N LEU A 201 5.69 -12.73 0.02
CA LEU A 201 4.27 -13.06 -0.14
C LEU A 201 3.97 -14.01 -1.32
N ARG A 202 4.82 -14.04 -2.35
CA ARG A 202 4.68 -14.96 -3.50
C ARG A 202 4.38 -16.43 -3.14
N PRO A 203 5.08 -17.11 -2.21
CA PRO A 203 4.83 -18.51 -1.90
C PRO A 203 3.53 -18.77 -1.12
N LEU A 204 2.78 -17.73 -0.77
CA LEU A 204 1.46 -17.82 -0.13
C LEU A 204 0.30 -17.79 -1.14
N ILE A 205 0.58 -17.49 -2.41
CA ILE A 205 -0.42 -17.38 -3.47
C ILE A 205 -0.51 -18.68 -4.26
N ASP A 206 -1.67 -19.34 -4.27
CA ASP A 206 -1.96 -20.36 -5.28
C ASP A 206 -2.36 -19.70 -6.59
N PHE A 207 -1.35 -19.41 -7.42
CA PHE A 207 -1.54 -18.85 -8.74
C PHE A 207 -2.45 -19.72 -9.65
N ARG A 208 -2.64 -21.01 -9.38
CA ARG A 208 -3.54 -21.86 -10.19
C ARG A 208 -5.01 -21.60 -9.92
N THR A 209 -5.34 -21.13 -8.72
CA THR A 209 -6.70 -20.78 -8.28
C THR A 209 -6.87 -19.27 -8.06
N SER A 210 -5.92 -18.46 -8.54
CA SER A 210 -5.99 -17.00 -8.56
C SER A 210 -6.49 -16.49 -9.91
N TYR A 211 -7.09 -15.28 -9.97
CA TYR A 211 -7.65 -14.73 -11.22
C TYR A 211 -7.54 -13.20 -11.30
N ILE A 212 -7.41 -12.67 -12.53
CA ILE A 212 -7.59 -11.24 -12.84
C ILE A 212 -8.83 -11.04 -13.70
N GLY A 213 -9.80 -10.27 -13.20
CA GLY A 213 -10.95 -9.76 -13.94
C GLY A 213 -10.63 -8.49 -14.72
N ASN A 214 -11.06 -8.45 -15.98
CA ASN A 214 -10.96 -7.31 -16.90
C ASN A 214 -9.53 -6.78 -17.08
N LEU A 215 -8.57 -7.70 -17.30
CA LEU A 215 -7.16 -7.39 -17.55
C LEU A 215 -6.92 -6.30 -18.63
N SER A 216 -7.80 -6.22 -19.64
CA SER A 216 -7.77 -5.17 -20.67
C SER A 216 -7.85 -3.74 -20.12
N LEU A 217 -8.57 -3.53 -19.02
CA LEU A 217 -8.71 -2.22 -18.39
C LEU A 217 -7.42 -1.77 -17.67
N PHE A 218 -6.60 -2.71 -17.17
CA PHE A 218 -5.28 -2.37 -16.63
C PHE A 218 -4.33 -1.84 -17.71
N PHE A 219 -4.38 -2.38 -18.93
CA PHE A 219 -3.63 -1.83 -20.07
C PHE A 219 -4.13 -0.43 -20.47
N ASP A 220 -5.45 -0.21 -20.53
CA ASP A 220 -6.04 1.12 -20.79
C ASP A 220 -5.67 2.15 -19.72
N MET A 221 -5.68 1.76 -18.45
CA MET A 221 -5.20 2.57 -17.33
C MET A 221 -3.70 2.88 -17.47
N GLU A 222 -2.87 1.91 -17.85
CA GLU A 222 -1.44 2.14 -18.06
C GLU A 222 -1.16 3.13 -19.20
N GLU A 223 -1.95 3.09 -20.29
CA GLU A 223 -1.86 4.07 -21.38
C GLU A 223 -2.33 5.47 -20.97
N LYS A 224 -3.32 5.59 -20.09
CA LYS A 224 -3.70 6.87 -19.47
C LYS A 224 -2.57 7.42 -18.59
N LEU A 225 -1.96 6.56 -17.78
CA LEU A 225 -0.82 6.91 -16.90
C LEU A 225 0.39 7.40 -17.70
N LYS A 226 0.73 6.74 -18.83
CA LYS A 226 1.80 7.17 -19.76
C LYS A 226 1.54 8.54 -20.40
N ARG A 227 0.27 8.96 -20.53
CA ARG A 227 -0.12 10.30 -20.98
C ARG A 227 -0.09 11.35 -19.86
N GLY A 228 0.35 10.96 -18.65
CA GLY A 228 0.41 11.84 -17.49
C GLY A 228 -0.93 12.03 -16.77
N HIS A 229 -1.95 11.22 -17.06
CA HIS A 229 -3.21 11.27 -16.33
C HIS A 229 -3.08 10.67 -14.92
N ASN A 230 -3.92 11.14 -14.00
CA ASN A 230 -4.08 10.57 -12.66
C ASN A 230 -5.15 9.48 -12.65
N ILE A 231 -4.99 8.48 -11.80
CA ILE A 231 -5.91 7.34 -11.66
C ILE A 231 -6.19 7.11 -10.18
N ILE A 232 -7.46 6.99 -9.81
CA ILE A 232 -7.90 6.59 -8.47
C ILE A 232 -8.62 5.25 -8.56
N LEU A 233 -8.19 4.29 -7.74
CA LEU A 233 -8.81 2.99 -7.56
C LEU A 233 -9.56 2.99 -6.23
N PHE A 234 -10.89 2.91 -6.29
CA PHE A 234 -11.75 2.79 -5.12
C PHE A 234 -11.98 1.31 -4.83
N SER A 235 -11.38 0.81 -3.75
CA SER A 235 -11.24 -0.62 -3.48
C SER A 235 -11.90 -1.04 -2.18
N ASN A 236 -12.30 -2.32 -2.08
CA ASN A 236 -12.34 -2.96 -0.76
C ASN A 236 -10.90 -3.29 -0.29
N HIS A 237 -10.74 -3.71 0.96
CA HIS A 237 -9.45 -3.99 1.58
C HIS A 237 -9.58 -5.23 2.45
N GLN A 238 -8.66 -6.19 2.39
CA GLN A 238 -8.80 -7.47 3.07
C GLN A 238 -7.64 -7.79 3.99
N THR A 239 -6.40 -7.50 3.59
CA THR A 239 -5.19 -7.90 4.32
C THR A 239 -4.16 -6.76 4.39
N GLU A 240 -3.23 -6.82 5.36
CA GLU A 240 -2.07 -5.91 5.38
C GLU A 240 -1.15 -6.14 4.15
N ALA A 241 -1.30 -7.28 3.45
CA ALA A 241 -0.51 -7.69 2.30
C ALA A 241 -1.07 -7.19 0.94
N ASP A 242 -2.29 -6.63 0.90
CA ASP A 242 -2.99 -6.23 -0.34
C ASP A 242 -2.10 -5.49 -1.37
N PRO A 243 -1.27 -4.50 -0.98
CA PRO A 243 -0.40 -3.79 -1.92
C PRO A 243 0.56 -4.68 -2.72
N ALA A 244 1.07 -5.73 -2.08
CA ALA A 244 1.99 -6.67 -2.68
C ALA A 244 1.26 -7.81 -3.40
N LEU A 245 0.09 -8.23 -2.92
CA LEU A 245 -0.77 -9.20 -3.61
C LEU A 245 -1.27 -8.64 -4.96
N ILE A 246 -1.73 -7.39 -5.00
CA ILE A 246 -2.08 -6.66 -6.23
C ILE A 246 -0.88 -6.62 -7.18
N SER A 247 0.30 -6.26 -6.65
CA SER A 247 1.54 -6.18 -7.43
C SER A 247 1.98 -7.54 -7.99
N LEU A 248 1.83 -8.63 -7.24
CA LEU A 248 2.17 -10.00 -7.65
C LEU A 248 1.25 -10.54 -8.75
N LEU A 249 -0.02 -10.15 -8.77
CA LEU A 249 -0.94 -10.51 -9.86
C LEU A 249 -0.59 -9.76 -11.15
N LEU A 250 -0.27 -8.47 -11.05
CA LEU A 250 -0.01 -7.59 -12.20
C LEU A 250 1.44 -7.66 -12.73
N GLU A 251 2.37 -8.32 -12.03
CA GLU A 251 3.82 -8.27 -12.32
C GLU A 251 4.23 -8.66 -13.75
N ARG A 252 3.46 -9.52 -14.42
CA ARG A 252 3.77 -10.03 -15.76
C ARG A 252 3.18 -9.19 -16.89
N THR A 253 2.17 -8.38 -16.59
CA THR A 253 1.37 -7.67 -17.61
C THR A 253 1.45 -6.17 -17.45
N ASN A 254 1.48 -5.67 -16.22
CA ASN A 254 1.29 -4.26 -15.88
C ASN A 254 2.25 -3.82 -14.76
N LEU A 255 3.52 -4.29 -14.81
CA LEU A 255 4.54 -3.96 -13.82
C LEU A 255 4.73 -2.43 -13.65
N TYR A 256 4.72 -1.69 -14.75
CA TYR A 256 4.82 -0.22 -14.72
C TYR A 256 3.64 0.43 -13.98
N PHE A 257 2.43 -0.10 -14.13
CA PHE A 257 1.26 0.36 -13.39
C PHE A 257 1.38 0.02 -11.89
N ALA A 258 1.78 -1.22 -11.57
CA ALA A 258 1.93 -1.69 -10.19
C ALA A 258 2.99 -0.90 -9.39
N GLU A 259 4.17 -0.63 -9.98
CA GLU A 259 5.22 0.16 -9.33
C GLU A 259 4.90 1.66 -9.17
N LYS A 260 3.79 2.14 -9.76
CA LYS A 260 3.31 3.53 -9.66
C LYS A 260 2.14 3.73 -8.68
N MET A 261 1.67 2.65 -8.06
CA MET A 261 0.50 2.63 -7.18
C MET A 261 0.82 3.08 -5.75
N ALA A 262 0.41 4.29 -5.42
CA ALA A 262 0.41 4.80 -4.05
C ALA A 262 -0.76 4.20 -3.30
N PHE A 263 -0.53 3.67 -2.11
CA PHE A 263 -1.56 3.11 -1.25
C PHE A 263 -1.86 4.11 -0.12
N VAL A 264 -3.11 4.57 -0.02
CA VAL A 264 -3.57 5.33 1.14
C VAL A 264 -3.66 4.37 2.31
N ALA A 265 -2.68 4.44 3.22
CA ALA A 265 -2.50 3.51 4.33
C ALA A 265 -2.73 4.21 5.68
N GLY A 266 -3.32 3.48 6.64
CA GLY A 266 -3.51 3.94 8.01
C GLY A 266 -2.35 3.59 8.95
N ASP A 267 -2.38 4.17 10.15
CA ASP A 267 -1.27 4.17 11.12
C ASP A 267 -0.69 2.78 11.44
N ARG A 268 -1.51 1.73 11.45
CA ARG A 268 -1.10 0.37 11.86
C ARG A 268 0.10 -0.17 11.06
N VAL A 269 0.06 -0.08 9.73
CA VAL A 269 1.10 -0.67 8.87
C VAL A 269 2.36 0.21 8.77
N VAL A 270 2.33 1.42 9.30
CA VAL A 270 3.48 2.34 9.40
C VAL A 270 4.05 2.42 10.82
N THR A 271 3.42 1.76 11.81
CA THR A 271 3.84 1.74 13.23
C THR A 271 4.22 0.34 13.74
N ASP A 272 3.56 -0.74 13.31
CA ASP A 272 3.89 -2.11 13.75
C ASP A 272 5.24 -2.56 13.15
N PRO A 273 6.28 -2.87 13.95
CA PRO A 273 7.59 -3.28 13.42
C PRO A 273 7.54 -4.52 12.52
N LEU A 274 6.54 -5.39 12.69
CA LEU A 274 6.35 -6.56 11.81
C LEU A 274 5.77 -6.20 10.44
N CYS A 275 5.18 -5.01 10.28
CA CYS A 275 4.64 -4.48 9.00
C CYS A 275 5.61 -3.54 8.29
N LYS A 276 6.34 -2.72 9.06
CA LYS A 276 7.13 -1.60 8.53
C LYS A 276 8.11 -1.99 7.41
N PRO A 277 8.84 -3.13 7.47
CA PRO A 277 9.65 -3.62 6.34
C PRO A 277 8.88 -3.78 5.02
N PHE A 278 7.62 -4.22 5.06
CA PHE A 278 6.79 -4.37 3.85
C PHE A 278 6.30 -3.01 3.34
N SER A 279 5.91 -2.11 4.25
CA SER A 279 5.48 -0.74 3.95
C SER A 279 6.60 0.13 3.37
N MET A 280 7.85 -0.04 3.86
CA MET A 280 9.03 0.64 3.32
C MET A 280 9.25 0.36 1.83
N GLY A 281 8.79 -0.78 1.33
CA GLY A 281 8.87 -1.19 -0.06
C GLY A 281 7.75 -0.69 -0.98
N ARG A 282 6.81 0.15 -0.52
CA ARG A 282 5.69 0.64 -1.35
C ARG A 282 5.89 2.09 -1.80
N SER A 283 5.44 2.41 -3.02
CA SER A 283 5.60 3.73 -3.65
C SER A 283 4.48 4.01 -4.62
N GLY A 284 4.13 5.29 -4.78
CA GLY A 284 3.50 5.76 -6.00
C GLY A 284 3.35 7.27 -6.01
N SER A 285 2.64 7.77 -7.02
CA SER A 285 2.35 9.22 -7.12
C SER A 285 1.20 9.57 -8.07
N GLN A 286 0.86 8.69 -9.02
CA GLN A 286 -0.11 8.99 -10.10
C GLN A 286 -1.26 7.99 -10.18
N VAL A 287 -1.05 6.75 -9.71
CA VAL A 287 -2.13 5.80 -9.41
C VAL A 287 -2.30 5.80 -7.91
N ILE A 288 -3.49 6.12 -7.40
CA ILE A 288 -3.82 6.11 -5.98
C ILE A 288 -4.82 4.98 -5.73
N TRP A 289 -4.42 3.99 -4.96
CA TRP A 289 -5.32 3.02 -4.36
C TRP A 289 -5.79 3.54 -3.00
N ILE A 290 -7.10 3.49 -2.76
CA ILE A 290 -7.72 3.81 -1.47
C ILE A 290 -8.82 2.80 -1.18
N ALA A 291 -8.96 2.46 0.11
CA ALA A 291 -10.12 1.76 0.64
C ALA A 291 -11.03 2.73 1.39
N PRO A 292 -12.15 3.19 0.79
CA PRO A 292 -13.02 4.20 1.40
C PRO A 292 -13.73 3.70 2.66
N SER A 293 -13.75 2.40 2.92
CA SER A 293 -14.20 1.83 4.21
C SER A 293 -13.30 2.21 5.40
N GLY A 294 -12.07 2.67 5.14
CA GLY A 294 -11.07 3.02 6.16
C GLY A 294 -10.44 1.82 6.88
N GLY A 295 -10.79 0.58 6.51
CA GLY A 295 -10.31 -0.62 7.17
C GLY A 295 -10.53 -1.91 6.38
N ARG A 296 -9.86 -2.98 6.82
CA ARG A 296 -10.04 -4.33 6.25
C ARG A 296 -11.48 -4.81 6.46
N ASP A 297 -12.00 -5.58 5.50
CA ASP A 297 -13.26 -6.31 5.55
C ASP A 297 -13.32 -7.23 6.78
N ARG A 298 -14.53 -7.68 7.15
CA ARG A 298 -14.74 -8.64 8.25
C ARG A 298 -15.79 -9.67 7.87
N PRO A 299 -15.68 -10.91 8.39
CA PRO A 299 -16.77 -11.87 8.29
C PRO A 299 -17.95 -11.39 9.14
N ASP A 300 -19.17 -11.63 8.65
CA ASP A 300 -20.38 -11.45 9.45
C ASP A 300 -20.29 -12.29 10.74
N PRO A 301 -20.63 -11.73 11.92
CA PRO A 301 -20.46 -12.44 13.20
C PRO A 301 -21.42 -13.62 13.41
N LEU A 302 -22.50 -13.71 12.61
CA LEU A 302 -23.52 -14.76 12.68
C LEU A 302 -23.32 -15.81 11.57
N THR A 303 -23.11 -15.40 10.32
CA THR A 303 -22.95 -16.33 9.17
C THR A 303 -21.49 -16.74 8.94
N GLY A 304 -20.53 -15.89 9.29
CA GLY A 304 -19.11 -16.07 9.00
C GLY A 304 -18.71 -15.69 7.57
N GLU A 305 -19.63 -15.17 6.75
CA GLU A 305 -19.39 -14.82 5.35
C GLU A 305 -18.65 -13.48 5.21
N TRP A 306 -17.66 -13.43 4.32
CA TRP A 306 -16.82 -12.26 4.09
C TRP A 306 -17.40 -11.35 3.03
N ASN A 307 -18.00 -10.24 3.46
CA ASN A 307 -18.51 -9.21 2.59
C ASN A 307 -17.61 -7.97 2.65
N PRO A 308 -17.38 -7.27 1.52
CA PRO A 308 -16.71 -5.98 1.51
C PRO A 308 -17.35 -4.97 2.46
N ALA A 309 -16.54 -4.18 3.15
CA ALA A 309 -17.04 -3.12 4.02
C ALA A 309 -17.59 -1.93 3.21
N PRO A 310 -18.74 -1.33 3.60
CA PRO A 310 -19.29 -0.15 2.93
C PRO A 310 -18.31 1.01 2.81
N PHE A 311 -18.38 1.74 1.70
CA PHE A 311 -17.55 2.93 1.45
C PHE A 311 -18.06 4.15 2.22
N ASP A 312 -17.17 4.88 2.92
CA ASP A 312 -17.49 6.23 3.39
C ASP A 312 -17.56 7.18 2.18
N ALA A 313 -18.77 7.68 1.92
CA ALA A 313 -19.05 8.58 0.82
C ALA A 313 -18.28 9.92 0.93
N SER A 314 -17.92 10.32 2.16
CA SER A 314 -17.12 11.54 2.38
C SER A 314 -15.66 11.35 1.92
N SER A 315 -15.09 10.19 2.18
CA SER A 315 -13.76 9.78 1.69
C SER A 315 -13.74 9.66 0.16
N MET A 316 -14.78 9.08 -0.45
CA MET A 316 -14.97 9.06 -1.90
C MET A 316 -14.95 10.47 -2.51
N ASP A 317 -15.75 11.37 -1.96
CA ASP A 317 -15.88 12.74 -2.47
C ASP A 317 -14.63 13.60 -2.23
N ASN A 318 -13.93 13.41 -1.12
CA ASN A 318 -12.63 14.04 -0.89
C ASN A 318 -11.62 13.66 -1.98
N MET A 319 -11.52 12.37 -2.32
CA MET A 319 -10.60 11.89 -3.36
C MET A 319 -11.00 12.39 -4.76
N ARG A 320 -12.30 12.42 -5.06
CA ARG A 320 -12.83 13.04 -6.30
C ARG A 320 -12.46 14.53 -6.37
N ARG A 321 -12.71 15.30 -5.30
CA ARG A 321 -12.39 16.74 -5.27
C ARG A 321 -10.89 16.99 -5.46
N LEU A 322 -10.02 16.20 -4.82
CA LEU A 322 -8.57 16.27 -5.03
C LEU A 322 -8.19 16.02 -6.50
N LEU A 323 -8.86 15.05 -7.15
CA LEU A 323 -8.66 14.75 -8.56
C LEU A 323 -9.07 15.92 -9.46
N ASP A 324 -10.27 16.47 -9.26
CA ASP A 324 -10.83 17.59 -10.03
C ASP A 324 -9.98 18.87 -9.90
N HIS A 325 -9.41 19.12 -8.73
CA HIS A 325 -8.57 20.30 -8.45
C HIS A 325 -7.07 20.05 -8.69
N SER A 326 -6.67 18.87 -9.18
CA SER A 326 -5.25 18.53 -9.39
C SER A 326 -4.60 19.26 -10.58
N GLY A 327 -5.39 19.89 -11.45
CA GLY A 327 -4.91 20.48 -12.71
C GLY A 327 -4.49 19.45 -13.77
N VAL A 328 -4.72 18.16 -13.52
CA VAL A 328 -4.36 17.03 -14.38
C VAL A 328 -5.61 16.20 -14.66
N VAL A 329 -5.72 15.64 -15.87
CA VAL A 329 -6.86 14.79 -16.24
C VAL A 329 -6.89 13.54 -15.36
N GLY A 330 -8.00 13.32 -14.66
CA GLY A 330 -8.19 12.22 -13.73
C GLY A 330 -9.21 11.17 -14.17
N HIS A 331 -9.06 9.94 -13.68
CA HIS A 331 -9.97 8.82 -13.92
C HIS A 331 -10.21 8.06 -12.60
N MET A 332 -11.44 7.59 -12.38
CA MET A 332 -11.85 6.86 -11.18
C MET A 332 -12.40 5.49 -11.58
N TYR A 333 -11.96 4.43 -10.89
CA TYR A 333 -12.33 3.05 -11.20
C TYR A 333 -12.64 2.28 -9.90
N PRO A 334 -13.78 1.57 -9.80
CA PRO A 334 -14.01 0.57 -8.77
C PRO A 334 -13.07 -0.63 -8.95
N LEU A 335 -12.54 -1.14 -7.84
CA LEU A 335 -11.61 -2.28 -7.79
C LEU A 335 -12.10 -3.28 -6.74
N ALA A 336 -12.24 -4.55 -7.11
CA ALA A 336 -12.51 -5.64 -6.20
C ALA A 336 -11.24 -6.47 -5.96
N LEU A 337 -10.99 -6.80 -4.69
CA LEU A 337 -9.90 -7.62 -4.22
C LEU A 337 -10.44 -8.75 -3.33
N LEU A 338 -10.01 -9.97 -3.60
CA LEU A 338 -10.41 -11.16 -2.84
C LEU A 338 -9.16 -11.94 -2.41
N CYS A 339 -8.72 -11.75 -1.17
CA CYS A 339 -7.49 -12.37 -0.65
C CYS A 339 -7.47 -12.58 0.86
N TYR A 340 -8.59 -12.42 1.58
CA TYR A 340 -8.63 -12.50 3.04
C TYR A 340 -7.96 -13.76 3.62
N GLU A 341 -8.12 -14.95 3.00
CA GLU A 341 -7.50 -16.20 3.49
C GLU A 341 -5.97 -16.16 3.58
N VAL A 342 -5.27 -15.37 2.76
CA VAL A 342 -3.80 -15.31 2.75
C VAL A 342 -3.26 -14.74 4.07
N MET A 343 -3.91 -13.71 4.61
CA MET A 343 -3.52 -13.06 5.87
C MET A 343 -4.73 -12.35 6.51
N PRO A 344 -5.71 -13.10 7.04
CA PRO A 344 -6.99 -12.53 7.45
C PRO A 344 -6.84 -11.66 8.71
N PRO A 345 -7.61 -10.55 8.81
CA PRO A 345 -7.72 -9.82 10.06
C PRO A 345 -8.32 -10.68 11.19
N PRO A 346 -8.11 -10.29 12.46
CA PRO A 346 -8.92 -10.82 13.56
C PRO A 346 -10.39 -10.49 13.35
N ARG A 347 -11.28 -11.32 13.91
CA ARG A 347 -12.74 -11.13 13.77
C ARG A 347 -13.22 -9.80 14.35
N GLU A 348 -12.60 -9.35 15.43
CA GLU A 348 -12.88 -8.06 16.07
C GLU A 348 -11.80 -7.02 15.70
N VAL A 349 -12.08 -5.74 15.95
CA VAL A 349 -11.13 -4.65 15.71
C VAL A 349 -10.23 -4.48 16.92
N GLU A 350 -9.01 -5.02 16.84
CA GLU A 350 -7.99 -4.90 17.88
C GLU A 350 -7.32 -3.51 17.84
N LYS A 351 -7.68 -2.64 18.81
CA LYS A 351 -7.15 -1.27 18.91
C LYS A 351 -5.66 -1.17 19.24
N GLN A 352 -5.05 -2.24 19.74
CA GLN A 352 -3.62 -2.28 20.06
C GLN A 352 -2.81 -2.73 18.85
N ILE A 353 -1.61 -2.14 18.68
CA ILE A 353 -0.56 -2.74 17.86
C ILE A 353 -0.23 -4.08 18.52
N GLY A 354 -0.21 -5.18 17.77
CA GLY A 354 -0.15 -6.51 18.38
C GLY A 354 -0.78 -7.65 17.56
N GLU A 355 -1.82 -7.36 16.76
CA GLU A 355 -2.65 -8.35 16.03
C GLU A 355 -1.96 -9.66 15.65
N ARG A 356 -2.61 -10.77 16.04
CA ARG A 356 -2.14 -12.13 15.75
C ARG A 356 -2.31 -12.48 14.27
N ARG A 357 -1.20 -12.57 13.55
CA ARG A 357 -1.20 -12.88 12.11
C ARG A 357 -1.41 -14.37 11.85
N LYS A 358 -2.60 -14.73 11.35
CA LYS A 358 -2.80 -16.01 10.65
C LYS A 358 -2.30 -15.87 9.22
N ILE A 359 -1.76 -16.94 8.66
CA ILE A 359 -1.25 -16.99 7.29
C ILE A 359 -1.64 -18.34 6.68
N SER A 360 -2.11 -18.33 5.43
CA SER A 360 -2.49 -19.53 4.68
C SER A 360 -1.96 -19.46 3.25
N PHE A 361 -1.82 -20.61 2.58
CA PHE A 361 -1.62 -20.68 1.14
C PHE A 361 -2.99 -20.72 0.44
N HIS A 362 -3.31 -19.72 -0.39
CA HIS A 362 -4.64 -19.62 -1.01
C HIS A 362 -4.63 -18.91 -2.37
N GLY A 363 -5.65 -19.19 -3.19
CA GLY A 363 -5.90 -18.42 -4.42
C GLY A 363 -6.46 -17.03 -4.11
N ILE A 364 -6.11 -16.04 -4.94
CA ILE A 364 -6.54 -14.64 -4.77
C ILE A 364 -7.13 -14.04 -6.06
N GLY A 365 -8.02 -13.08 -5.91
CA GLY A 365 -8.72 -12.41 -7.00
C GLY A 365 -8.45 -10.92 -7.03
N LEU A 366 -8.26 -10.36 -8.22
CA LEU A 366 -8.23 -8.92 -8.48
C LEU A 366 -9.13 -8.63 -9.68
N SER A 367 -10.02 -7.65 -9.61
CA SER A 367 -10.91 -7.32 -10.72
C SER A 367 -11.19 -5.82 -10.75
N VAL A 368 -11.14 -5.20 -11.93
CA VAL A 368 -11.41 -3.76 -12.08
C VAL A 368 -12.64 -3.52 -12.94
N ALA A 369 -13.51 -2.62 -12.49
CA ALA A 369 -14.71 -2.21 -13.22
C ALA A 369 -14.41 -1.10 -14.24
N PRO A 370 -15.31 -0.83 -15.20
CA PRO A 370 -15.21 0.33 -16.06
C PRO A 370 -15.11 1.66 -15.29
N LYS A 371 -14.57 2.69 -15.94
CA LYS A 371 -14.42 4.03 -15.34
C LYS A 371 -15.79 4.59 -14.95
N ILE A 372 -15.96 5.00 -13.69
CA ILE A 372 -17.15 5.73 -13.23
C ILE A 372 -17.01 7.22 -13.52
N ASN A 373 -18.12 7.88 -13.86
CA ASN A 373 -18.17 9.32 -14.10
C ASN A 373 -19.19 9.97 -13.13
N PHE A 374 -18.69 10.82 -12.24
CA PHE A 374 -19.51 11.54 -11.26
C PHE A 374 -20.66 12.31 -11.93
N ALA A 375 -20.37 13.10 -12.98
CA ALA A 375 -21.37 13.94 -13.63
C ALA A 375 -22.47 13.16 -14.36
N GLU A 376 -22.19 11.92 -14.80
CA GLU A 376 -23.20 11.04 -15.42
C GLU A 376 -24.06 10.36 -14.34
N ILE A 377 -23.43 9.85 -13.28
CA ILE A 377 -24.09 9.15 -12.17
C ILE A 377 -25.02 10.10 -11.38
N THR A 378 -24.58 11.35 -11.15
CA THR A 378 -25.32 12.31 -10.32
C THR A 378 -26.17 13.29 -11.12
N ALA A 379 -26.42 13.02 -12.41
CA ALA A 379 -27.11 13.95 -13.32
C ALA A 379 -28.56 14.28 -12.91
N GLY A 380 -29.18 13.42 -12.09
CA GLY A 380 -30.55 13.58 -11.57
C GLY A 380 -30.64 13.95 -10.08
N CYS A 381 -29.54 14.12 -9.37
CA CYS A 381 -29.55 14.43 -7.94
C CYS A 381 -29.93 15.90 -7.69
N GLU A 382 -30.77 16.15 -6.68
CA GLU A 382 -31.27 17.50 -6.37
C GLU A 382 -30.23 18.34 -5.60
N ASN A 383 -29.30 17.69 -4.90
CA ASN A 383 -28.34 18.37 -4.02
C ASN A 383 -26.97 17.64 -3.93
N PRO A 384 -25.91 18.31 -3.45
CA PRO A 384 -24.55 17.73 -3.41
C PRO A 384 -24.37 16.57 -2.43
N ASP A 385 -25.14 16.51 -1.34
CA ASP A 385 -25.03 15.41 -0.37
C ASP A 385 -25.64 14.13 -0.93
N GLU A 386 -26.80 14.22 -1.57
CA GLU A 386 -27.38 13.12 -2.35
C GLU A 386 -26.45 12.65 -3.47
N ALA A 387 -25.89 13.58 -4.25
CA ALA A 387 -24.94 13.27 -5.33
C ALA A 387 -23.71 12.49 -4.83
N LYS A 388 -23.21 12.84 -3.64
CA LYS A 388 -22.11 12.13 -2.97
C LYS A 388 -22.50 10.70 -2.59
N GLU A 389 -23.64 10.50 -1.93
CA GLU A 389 -24.09 9.16 -1.53
C GLU A 389 -24.39 8.27 -2.74
N VAL A 390 -25.08 8.79 -3.77
CA VAL A 390 -25.39 8.07 -5.02
C VAL A 390 -24.11 7.66 -5.76
N PHE A 391 -23.10 8.54 -5.82
CA PHE A 391 -21.80 8.21 -6.41
C PHE A 391 -21.04 7.13 -5.62
N SER A 392 -21.06 7.22 -4.28
CA SER A 392 -20.43 6.22 -3.41
C SER A 392 -21.08 4.85 -3.58
N GLN A 393 -22.41 4.80 -3.56
CA GLN A 393 -23.19 3.58 -3.73
C GLN A 393 -22.95 2.94 -5.11
N ALA A 394 -22.99 3.73 -6.20
CA ALA A 394 -22.75 3.21 -7.55
C ALA A 394 -21.33 2.62 -7.72
N ALA A 395 -20.32 3.22 -7.08
CA ALA A 395 -18.96 2.69 -7.07
C ALA A 395 -18.86 1.40 -6.24
N TYR A 396 -19.52 1.36 -5.08
CA TYR A 396 -19.57 0.20 -4.20
C TYR A 396 -20.28 -0.99 -4.85
N ASP A 397 -21.48 -0.79 -5.42
CA ASP A 397 -22.26 -1.84 -6.11
C ASP A 397 -21.48 -2.45 -7.27
N SER A 398 -20.78 -1.62 -8.05
CA SER A 398 -19.90 -2.07 -9.13
C SER A 398 -18.71 -2.88 -8.62
N MET A 399 -18.13 -2.51 -7.47
CA MET A 399 -17.10 -3.32 -6.82
C MET A 399 -17.65 -4.65 -6.28
N ILE A 400 -18.85 -4.66 -5.69
CA ILE A 400 -19.52 -5.88 -5.20
C ILE A 400 -19.80 -6.87 -6.35
N GLU A 401 -20.29 -6.40 -7.50
CA GLU A 401 -20.50 -7.28 -8.66
C GLU A 401 -19.20 -7.96 -9.10
N HIS A 402 -18.09 -7.22 -9.09
CA HIS A 402 -16.77 -7.75 -9.41
C HIS A 402 -16.24 -8.71 -8.33
N TYR A 403 -16.48 -8.43 -7.05
CA TYR A 403 -16.12 -9.28 -5.92
C TYR A 403 -16.83 -10.63 -5.99
N ASN A 404 -18.15 -10.63 -6.24
CA ASN A 404 -18.96 -11.84 -6.32
C ASN A 404 -18.52 -12.78 -7.46
N VAL A 405 -18.02 -12.24 -8.58
CA VAL A 405 -17.43 -13.06 -9.65
C VAL A 405 -16.11 -13.69 -9.22
N LEU A 406 -15.25 -12.96 -8.52
CA LEU A 406 -14.01 -13.51 -7.95
C LEU A 406 -14.33 -14.61 -6.93
N GLU A 407 -15.33 -14.41 -6.06
CA GLU A 407 -15.76 -15.39 -5.08
C GLU A 407 -16.27 -16.68 -5.74
N SER A 408 -17.12 -16.54 -6.77
CA SER A 408 -17.58 -17.69 -7.56
C SER A 408 -16.46 -18.42 -8.30
N ALA A 409 -15.40 -17.71 -8.71
CA ALA A 409 -14.24 -18.30 -9.35
C ALA A 409 -13.38 -19.12 -8.37
N ILE A 410 -13.14 -18.57 -7.18
CA ILE A 410 -12.17 -19.06 -6.19
C ILE A 410 -12.84 -20.03 -5.20
N TYR A 411 -13.80 -19.55 -4.40
CA TYR A 411 -14.51 -20.37 -3.41
C TYR A 411 -15.64 -21.20 -4.03
N GLY A 412 -16.28 -20.68 -5.08
CA GLY A 412 -17.25 -21.43 -5.88
C GLY A 412 -16.61 -22.46 -6.83
N CYS A 413 -15.27 -22.55 -6.89
CA CYS A 413 -14.49 -23.48 -7.72
C CYS A 413 -14.81 -23.46 -9.22
N LYS A 414 -15.47 -22.41 -9.75
CA LYS A 414 -15.80 -22.30 -11.19
C LYS A 414 -14.61 -21.87 -12.04
N GLY A 415 -13.59 -21.26 -11.42
CA GLY A 415 -12.47 -20.63 -12.10
C GLY A 415 -12.90 -19.68 -13.21
N LEU A 416 -12.30 -19.81 -14.40
CA LEU A 416 -12.63 -18.97 -15.57
C LEU A 416 -14.11 -19.03 -15.98
N ASN A 417 -14.84 -20.10 -15.65
CA ASN A 417 -16.28 -20.24 -15.93
C ASN A 417 -17.18 -19.37 -15.02
N ALA A 418 -16.61 -18.66 -14.03
CA ALA A 418 -17.32 -17.61 -13.32
C ALA A 418 -17.46 -16.31 -14.14
N SER A 419 -16.70 -16.16 -15.22
CA SER A 419 -16.77 -14.99 -16.10
C SER A 419 -18.19 -14.78 -16.63
N ASN A 420 -18.60 -13.52 -16.74
CA ASN A 420 -19.91 -13.12 -17.28
C ASN A 420 -19.74 -11.97 -18.30
N SER A 421 -20.82 -11.30 -18.67
CA SER A 421 -20.80 -10.19 -19.64
C SER A 421 -20.10 -8.91 -19.14
N ILE A 422 -19.82 -8.81 -17.84
CA ILE A 422 -19.28 -7.61 -17.17
C ILE A 422 -17.85 -7.87 -16.66
N VAL A 423 -17.56 -9.09 -16.23
CA VAL A 423 -16.26 -9.52 -15.71
C VAL A 423 -15.71 -10.69 -16.52
N SER A 424 -14.63 -10.44 -17.26
CA SER A 424 -13.86 -11.45 -17.99
C SER A 424 -12.61 -11.84 -17.19
N LEU A 425 -12.57 -13.08 -16.69
CA LEU A 425 -11.45 -13.57 -15.87
C LEU A 425 -10.29 -14.11 -16.72
N SER A 426 -9.08 -14.03 -16.19
CA SER A 426 -7.83 -14.45 -16.83
C SER A 426 -6.77 -14.87 -15.81
N GLN A 427 -5.74 -15.60 -16.25
CA GLN A 427 -4.60 -16.05 -15.43
C GLN A 427 -3.28 -15.83 -16.18
N PRO A 428 -2.75 -14.59 -16.27
CA PRO A 428 -1.65 -14.23 -17.18
C PRO A 428 -0.25 -14.76 -16.78
N TRP A 429 -0.18 -15.77 -15.92
CA TRP A 429 1.05 -16.38 -15.40
C TRP A 429 1.13 -17.91 -15.60
N LEU A 430 0.06 -18.53 -16.09
CA LEU A 430 0.01 -19.95 -16.46
C LEU A 430 0.40 -20.15 -17.94
#